data_AF-A0A364JS51-F1
#
_entry.id   AF-A0A364JS51-F1
#
_cell.length_a   1.000
_cell.length_b   1.000
_cell.length_c   1.000
_cell.angle_alpha   90.00
_cell.angle_beta   90.00
_cell.angle_gamma   90.00
#
_symmetry.space_group_name_H-M   'P 1'
#
loop_
_entity.id
_entity.type
_entity.pdbx_description
1 polymer ?
#
loop_
_entity_poly.entity_id
_entity_poly.type
_entity_poly.pdbx_seq_one_letter_code
_entity_poly.pdbx_strand_id
1 'polypeptide(L)'
;MEYLRHVPNHPSNKVVARVYKNAKGVDEFIWLHQCYWDYVEWLEARGDINFSEWVVHCDNNPFEDWTLSHLLMYWLWLDECGRFRQGLPTPNPYPPMGYEGWADEYHGNQA
;
A
#
# COMPACT_ATOMS: atom_id res chain seq x y z
N MET A 1 14.05 -3.99 0.97
CA MET A 1 13.92 -3.81 -0.49
C MET A 1 13.32 -5.04 -1.19
N GLU A 2 13.38 -6.26 -0.62
CA GLU A 2 12.80 -7.46 -1.27
C GLU A 2 11.27 -7.52 -1.25
N TYR A 3 10.60 -7.01 -0.21
CA TYR A 3 9.13 -7.02 -0.14
C TYR A 3 8.44 -6.20 -1.25
N LEU A 4 9.12 -5.18 -1.80
CA LEU A 4 8.63 -4.40 -2.96
C LEU A 4 8.84 -5.11 -4.30
N ARG A 5 9.54 -6.25 -4.34
CA ARG A 5 9.80 -7.02 -5.57
C ARG A 5 8.72 -8.04 -5.89
N HIS A 6 7.78 -8.28 -4.98
CA HIS A 6 6.77 -9.33 -5.12
C HIS A 6 5.45 -8.87 -5.75
N VAL A 7 5.39 -7.64 -6.29
CA VAL A 7 4.22 -7.10 -6.99
C VAL A 7 3.72 -8.09 -8.07
N PRO A 8 2.39 -8.32 -8.25
CA PRO A 8 1.96 -9.34 -9.18
C PRO A 8 2.42 -8.95 -10.59
N ASN A 9 3.22 -9.83 -11.20
CA ASN A 9 3.58 -9.75 -12.61
C ASN A 9 2.41 -10.21 -13.50
N HIS A 10 1.19 -9.80 -13.14
CA HIS A 10 -0.01 -10.08 -13.90
C HIS A 10 -0.23 -8.91 -14.89
N PRO A 11 -0.59 -9.17 -16.16
CA PRO A 11 -0.73 -8.13 -17.18
C PRO A 11 -1.72 -7.00 -16.83
N SER A 12 -2.65 -7.26 -15.90
CA SER A 12 -3.62 -6.26 -15.41
C SER A 12 -3.03 -5.30 -14.38
N ASN A 13 -1.93 -5.65 -13.72
CA ASN A 13 -1.37 -4.85 -12.64
C ASN A 13 -0.35 -3.83 -13.17
N LYS A 14 -0.89 -2.81 -13.85
CA LYS A 14 -0.12 -1.72 -14.43
C LYS A 14 0.19 -0.66 -13.38
N VAL A 15 1.32 0.03 -13.54
CA VAL A 15 1.59 1.27 -12.77
C VAL A 15 0.76 2.39 -13.39
N VAL A 16 -0.04 3.06 -12.56
CA VAL A 16 -0.91 4.18 -12.95
C VAL A 16 -0.57 5.38 -12.07
N ALA A 17 -0.46 6.54 -12.70
CA ALA A 17 -0.30 7.81 -12.00
C ALA A 17 -1.66 8.48 -11.74
N ARG A 18 -1.84 9.01 -10.53
CA ARG A 18 -2.93 9.94 -10.23
C ARG A 18 -2.37 11.20 -9.58
N VAL A 19 -3.04 12.33 -9.79
CA VAL A 19 -2.61 13.63 -9.30
C VAL A 19 -3.27 13.93 -7.97
N TYR A 20 -2.46 14.28 -6.97
CA TYR A 20 -2.93 14.74 -5.66
C TYR A 20 -2.21 16.02 -5.24
N LYS A 21 -2.84 16.81 -4.39
CA LYS A 21 -2.22 17.98 -3.78
C LYS A 21 -1.33 17.55 -2.62
N ASN A 22 -0.07 17.96 -2.64
CA ASN A 22 0.86 17.75 -1.51
C ASN A 22 0.62 18.79 -0.39
N ALA A 23 1.42 18.76 0.68
CA ALA A 23 1.23 19.65 1.83
C ALA A 23 1.39 21.14 1.49
N LYS A 24 2.07 21.46 0.38
CA LYS A 24 2.25 22.83 -0.13
C LYS A 24 1.16 23.24 -1.13
N GLY A 25 0.17 22.38 -1.40
CA GLY A 25 -0.89 22.63 -2.38
C GLY A 25 -0.42 22.51 -3.84
N VAL A 26 0.75 21.89 -4.07
CA VAL A 26 1.28 21.64 -5.41
C VAL A 26 0.78 20.28 -5.91
N ASP A 27 0.49 20.20 -7.20
CA ASP A 27 0.11 18.93 -7.85
C ASP A 27 1.31 17.99 -7.92
N GLU A 28 1.16 16.82 -7.32
CA GLU A 28 2.16 15.76 -7.28
C GLU A 28 1.60 14.51 -7.97
N PHE A 29 2.44 13.85 -8.77
CA PHE A 29 2.09 12.58 -9.40
C PHE A 29 2.40 11.42 -8.45
N ILE A 30 1.35 10.75 -8.00
CA ILE A 30 1.46 9.54 -7.19
C ILE A 30 1.40 8.33 -8.12
N TRP A 31 2.46 7.52 -8.12
CA TRP A 31 2.61 6.34 -8.97
C TRP A 31 2.40 5.08 -8.14
N LEU A 32 1.28 4.38 -8.37
CA LEU A 32 0.98 3.12 -7.71
C LEU A 32 0.57 2.06 -8.73
N HIS A 33 0.73 0.80 -8.37
CA HIS A 33 0.16 -0.30 -9.14
C HIS A 33 -1.36 -0.30 -9.02
N GLN A 34 -2.05 -0.78 -10.06
CA GLN A 34 -3.50 -0.81 -10.12
C GLN A 34 -4.13 -1.47 -8.89
N CYS A 35 -3.54 -2.56 -8.37
CA CYS A 35 -4.05 -3.22 -7.15
C CYS A 35 -4.12 -2.30 -5.92
N TYR A 36 -3.16 -1.38 -5.78
CA TYR A 36 -3.19 -0.39 -4.69
C TYR A 36 -4.23 0.69 -4.93
N TRP A 37 -4.46 1.09 -6.19
CA TRP A 37 -5.55 2.01 -6.51
C TRP A 37 -6.91 1.38 -6.25
N ASP A 38 -7.11 0.12 -6.63
CA ASP A 38 -8.33 -0.62 -6.34
C ASP A 38 -8.57 -0.70 -4.82
N TYR A 39 -7.49 -0.87 -4.04
CA TYR A 39 -7.58 -0.86 -2.58
C TYR A 39 -7.93 0.52 -2.00
N VAL A 40 -7.32 1.59 -2.51
CA VAL A 40 -7.65 2.97 -2.14
C VAL A 40 -9.13 3.27 -2.42
N GLU A 41 -9.60 2.95 -3.62
CA GLU A 41 -11.00 3.15 -4.02
C GLU A 41 -11.96 2.38 -3.12
N TRP A 42 -11.59 1.14 -2.77
CA TRP A 42 -12.36 0.32 -1.85
C TRP A 42 -12.43 0.93 -0.43
N LEU A 43 -11.32 1.48 0.08
CA LEU A 43 -11.29 2.16 1.38
C LEU A 43 -12.09 3.48 1.37
N GLU A 44 -11.94 4.29 0.33
CA GLU A 44 -12.64 5.57 0.19
C GLU A 44 -14.16 5.35 0.00
N ALA A 45 -14.58 4.35 -0.77
CA ALA A 45 -15.98 4.00 -0.93
C ALA A 45 -16.68 3.60 0.38
N ARG A 46 -15.91 3.09 1.34
CA ARG A 46 -16.39 2.76 2.70
C ARG A 46 -16.34 3.95 3.66
N GLY A 47 -15.69 5.04 3.27
CA GLY A 47 -15.38 6.17 4.15
C GLY A 47 -14.34 5.82 5.22
N ASP A 48 -13.56 4.76 5.02
CA ASP A 48 -12.54 4.33 5.98
C ASP A 48 -11.32 5.27 5.97
N ILE A 49 -11.03 5.90 4.82
CA ILE A 49 -9.94 6.87 4.65
C ILE A 49 -10.38 8.06 3.78
N ASN A 50 -9.59 9.13 3.85
CA ASN A 50 -9.47 10.14 2.80
C ASN A 50 -8.03 10.08 2.27
N PHE A 51 -7.81 9.59 1.05
CA PHE A 51 -6.46 9.35 0.56
C PHE A 51 -5.66 10.65 0.38
N SER A 52 -6.34 11.78 0.12
CA SER A 52 -5.67 13.08 0.01
C SER A 52 -4.99 13.50 1.33
N GLU A 53 -5.57 13.14 2.47
CA GLU A 53 -4.97 13.39 3.79
C GLU A 53 -3.74 12.52 4.03
N TRP A 54 -3.74 11.29 3.52
CA TRP A 54 -2.57 10.40 3.58
C TRP A 54 -1.41 10.93 2.74
N VAL A 55 -1.71 11.48 1.55
CA VAL A 55 -0.70 12.14 0.70
C VAL A 55 -0.05 13.29 1.46
N VAL A 56 -0.86 14.18 2.06
CA VAL A 56 -0.36 15.30 2.87
C VAL A 56 0.41 14.83 4.10
N HIS A 57 -0.07 13.77 4.77
CA HIS A 57 0.61 13.20 5.92
C HIS A 57 2.00 12.65 5.56
N CYS A 58 2.09 11.87 4.47
CA CYS A 58 3.34 11.29 4.01
C CYS A 58 4.31 12.36 3.48
N ASP A 59 3.81 13.42 2.83
CA ASP A 59 4.64 14.55 2.37
C ASP A 59 5.26 15.33 3.55
N ASN A 60 4.53 15.47 4.66
CA ASN A 60 5.03 16.09 5.89
C ASN A 60 5.97 15.18 6.71
N ASN A 61 5.92 13.86 6.47
CA ASN A 61 6.72 12.87 7.21
C ASN A 61 7.53 12.01 6.23
N PRO A 62 8.50 12.62 5.51
CA PRO A 62 9.32 11.88 4.58
C PRO A 62 10.16 10.83 5.30
N PHE A 63 10.37 9.68 4.65
CA PHE A 63 11.31 8.66 5.10
C PHE A 63 12.53 8.65 4.18
N GLU A 64 13.73 8.50 4.75
CA GLU A 64 14.98 8.60 4.01
C GLU A 64 15.01 7.63 2.82
N ASP A 65 15.47 8.14 1.67
CA ASP A 65 15.58 7.46 0.37
C ASP A 65 14.27 7.01 -0.29
N TRP A 66 13.09 7.35 0.25
CA TRP A 66 11.81 6.98 -0.34
C TRP A 66 11.11 8.17 -0.99
N THR A 67 10.67 7.98 -2.24
CA THR A 67 9.72 8.91 -2.86
C THR A 67 8.37 8.84 -2.15
N LEU A 68 7.56 9.89 -2.23
CA LEU A 68 6.20 9.90 -1.69
C LEU A 68 5.34 8.70 -2.16
N SER A 69 5.47 8.32 -3.43
CA SER A 69 4.76 7.15 -3.98
C SER A 69 5.14 5.83 -3.29
N HIS A 70 6.44 5.61 -3.06
CA HIS A 70 6.93 4.43 -2.33
C HIS A 70 6.47 4.42 -0.87
N LEU A 71 6.48 5.57 -0.21
CA LEU A 71 6.00 5.69 1.17
C LEU A 71 4.50 5.38 1.27
N LEU A 72 3.69 5.94 0.37
CA LEU A 72 2.25 5.65 0.30
C LEU A 72 1.98 4.17 0.00
N MET A 73 2.71 3.58 -0.94
CA MET A 73 2.60 2.16 -1.26
C MET A 73 2.87 1.28 -0.02
N TYR A 74 3.91 1.60 0.75
CA TYR A 74 4.22 0.90 2.00
C TYR A 74 3.11 1.02 3.04
N TRP A 75 2.59 2.24 3.26
CA TRP A 75 1.51 2.46 4.22
C TRP A 75 0.22 1.75 3.83
N LEU A 76 -0.14 1.74 2.55
CA LEU A 76 -1.29 0.99 2.04
C LEU A 76 -1.13 -0.51 2.28
N TRP A 77 0.05 -1.05 1.97
CA TRP A 77 0.36 -2.45 2.24
C TRP A 77 0.25 -2.78 3.73
N LEU A 78 0.81 -1.92 4.60
CA LEU A 78 0.77 -2.13 6.05
C LEU A 78 -0.66 -2.11 6.59
N ASP A 79 -1.52 -1.20 6.10
CA ASP A 79 -2.93 -1.14 6.46
C ASP A 79 -3.68 -2.41 6.02
N GLU A 80 -3.48 -2.84 4.77
CA GLU A 80 -4.09 -4.07 4.24
C GLU A 80 -3.69 -5.29 5.08
N CYS A 81 -2.39 -5.41 5.42
CA CYS A 81 -1.85 -6.45 6.28
C CYS A 81 -2.46 -6.40 7.69
N GLY A 82 -2.60 -5.19 8.25
CA GLY A 82 -3.20 -4.97 9.56
C GLY A 82 -4.65 -5.42 9.59
N ARG A 83 -5.44 -5.05 8.57
CA ARG A 83 -6.85 -5.45 8.45
C ARG A 83 -7.01 -6.95 8.33
N PHE A 84 -6.24 -7.57 7.43
CA PHE A 84 -6.28 -9.02 7.25
C PHE A 84 -5.96 -9.76 8.56
N ARG A 85 -4.91 -9.33 9.27
CA ARG A 85 -4.49 -9.92 10.56
C ARG A 85 -5.57 -9.78 11.65
N GLN A 86 -6.29 -8.66 11.66
CA GLN A 86 -7.31 -8.37 12.66
C GLN A 86 -8.69 -8.93 12.30
N GLY A 87 -8.83 -9.58 11.14
CA GLY A 87 -10.13 -10.04 10.63
C GLY A 87 -11.09 -8.89 10.32
N LEU A 88 -10.55 -7.70 10.06
CA LEU A 88 -11.34 -6.57 9.56
C LEU A 88 -11.74 -6.83 8.11
N PRO A 89 -12.77 -6.14 7.59
CA PRO A 89 -13.11 -6.22 6.18
C PRO A 89 -11.88 -5.93 5.30
N THR A 90 -11.71 -6.76 4.29
CA THR A 90 -10.69 -6.64 3.23
C THR A 90 -11.39 -6.74 1.87
N PRO A 91 -10.82 -6.16 0.80
CA PRO A 91 -11.38 -6.30 -0.55
C PRO A 91 -11.32 -7.74 -1.05
N ASN A 92 -10.32 -8.50 -0.58
CA ASN A 92 -10.04 -9.86 -1.00
C ASN A 92 -10.05 -10.82 0.20
N PRO A 93 -10.49 -12.08 0.03
CA PRO A 93 -10.51 -13.08 1.09
C PRO A 93 -9.14 -13.74 1.35
N TYR A 94 -8.10 -13.35 0.60
CA TYR A 94 -6.75 -13.88 0.71
C TYR A 94 -5.80 -12.84 1.32
N PRO A 95 -4.68 -13.26 1.94
CA PRO A 95 -3.72 -12.34 2.53
C PRO A 95 -3.15 -11.35 1.51
N PRO A 96 -2.81 -10.13 1.95
CA PRO A 96 -2.13 -9.15 1.11
C PRO A 96 -0.83 -9.71 0.56
N MET A 97 -0.40 -9.16 -0.55
CA MET A 97 0.77 -9.65 -1.24
C MET A 97 2.05 -9.52 -0.41
N GLY A 98 2.88 -10.57 -0.37
CA GLY A 98 4.10 -10.55 0.43
C GLY A 98 3.83 -10.49 1.94
N TYR A 99 2.58 -10.69 2.37
CA TYR A 99 2.25 -10.92 3.76
C TYR A 99 2.81 -12.27 4.19
N GLU A 100 3.92 -12.24 4.91
CA GLU A 100 4.41 -13.38 5.68
C GLU A 100 3.73 -13.33 7.05
N GLY A 101 2.95 -14.36 7.37
CA GLY A 101 2.39 -14.46 8.71
C GLY A 101 3.52 -14.73 9.72
N TRP A 102 3.34 -14.35 10.99
CA TRP A 102 4.27 -14.73 12.08
C TRP A 102 4.50 -16.26 12.21
N ALA A 103 3.68 -17.08 11.55
CA ALA A 103 3.85 -18.53 11.50
C ALA A 103 4.81 -18.99 10.39
N ASP A 104 5.09 -18.17 9.37
CA ASP A 104 5.96 -18.52 8.25
C ASP A 104 7.46 -18.33 8.62
N GLU A 105 7.77 -17.47 9.59
CA GLU A 105 9.13 -17.25 10.11
C GLU A 105 9.73 -18.46 10.84
N TYR A 106 8.90 -19.43 11.28
CA TYR A 106 9.35 -20.60 12.05
C TYR A 106 9.59 -21.87 11.23
N HIS A 107 9.35 -21.85 9.91
CA HIS A 107 9.52 -23.02 9.04
C HIS A 107 10.75 -22.94 8.12
N GLY A 108 11.85 -22.37 8.60
CA GLY A 108 13.07 -22.18 7.80
C GLY A 108 14.40 -22.57 8.45
N ASN A 109 14.43 -23.10 9.68
CA ASN A 109 15.68 -23.59 10.31
C ASN A 109 15.44 -24.84 11.16
N GLN A 110 15.03 -25.93 10.52
CA GLN A 110 15.28 -27.27 11.03
C GLN A 110 15.88 -28.11 9.90
N ALA A 111 17.22 -28.04 9.81
CA ALA A 111 18.06 -29.06 9.19
C ALA A 111 19.02 -29.57 10.27
#